data_AF-T0J992-F1
#
_entry.id   AF-T0J992-F1
#
_cell.length_a   1.000
_cell.length_b   1.000
_cell.length_c   1.000
_cell.angle_alpha   90.00
_cell.angle_beta   90.00
_cell.angle_gamma   90.00
#
_symmetry.space_group_name_H-M   'P 1'
#
loop_
_entity.id
_entity.type
_entity.pdbx_description
1 polymer ?
#
loop_
_entity_poly.entity_id
_entity_poly.type
_entity_poly.pdbx_seq_one_letter_code
_entity_poly.pdbx_strand_id
1 'polypeptide(L)'
;MNALRSILGGAALLAAVPALSAPVAPGDAARLPMARDERVAEALVTAQQAVISSDRVALADALRIVERSGARPLQGWSGADPVPAWRTLVPNAEGAVLRGSPLGPGYRTGQVAAGKIDSFQQVFLSGRKASIALSTAGGEPLSLRVIDAERRPVCLADAPRRACRWVPVFTQRYMIEVRNGGQSQANYFLVVD
;
A
#
# COMPACT_ATOMS: atom_id res chain seq x y z
N MET A 1 1.14 88.01 33.56
CA MET A 1 2.17 87.16 34.20
C MET A 1 1.66 85.73 34.19
N ASN A 2 1.98 84.97 33.13
CA ASN A 2 1.94 83.50 33.09
C ASN A 2 2.42 83.01 31.71
N ALA A 3 2.92 81.76 31.70
CA ALA A 3 3.33 80.89 30.58
C ALA A 3 4.72 81.15 30.00
N LEU A 4 5.75 80.37 30.39
CA LEU A 4 6.11 79.00 29.94
C LEU A 4 6.17 78.81 28.42
N ARG A 5 7.39 78.59 27.89
CA ARG A 5 7.67 77.80 26.68
C ARG A 5 9.08 77.19 26.70
N SER A 6 9.17 76.03 26.02
CA SER A 6 10.37 75.35 25.48
C SER A 6 11.06 74.34 26.41
N ILE A 7 10.73 73.03 26.34
CA ILE A 7 11.02 71.97 25.32
C ILE A 7 12.51 71.56 25.29
N LEU A 8 12.81 70.30 25.67
CA LEU A 8 13.59 69.32 24.88
C LEU A 8 13.96 68.07 25.72
N GLY A 9 13.85 66.89 25.11
CA GLY A 9 14.65 65.71 25.51
C GLY A 9 13.88 64.45 25.91
N GLY A 10 13.04 63.90 25.04
CA GLY A 10 12.52 62.54 25.18
C GLY A 10 13.35 61.54 24.39
N ALA A 11 14.18 60.74 25.07
CA ALA A 11 14.90 59.61 24.47
C ALA A 11 14.05 58.35 24.60
N ALA A 12 13.52 57.86 23.47
CA ALA A 12 12.80 56.58 23.40
C ALA A 12 13.80 55.45 23.16
N LEU A 13 13.99 54.58 24.16
CA LEU A 13 14.72 53.32 24.06
C LEU A 13 13.80 52.25 23.46
N LEU A 14 14.02 51.90 22.20
CA LEU A 14 13.43 50.75 21.53
C LEU A 14 14.19 49.48 21.94
N ALA A 15 13.57 48.67 22.81
CA ALA A 15 14.06 47.33 23.14
C ALA A 15 13.70 46.34 22.02
N ALA A 16 14.70 45.87 21.28
CA ALA A 16 14.57 44.82 20.28
C ALA A 16 14.45 43.45 20.95
N VAL A 17 13.36 42.73 20.68
CA VAL A 17 13.12 41.36 21.16
C VAL A 17 13.77 40.38 20.16
N PRO A 18 14.71 39.51 20.54
CA PRO A 18 15.22 38.48 19.65
C PRO A 18 14.19 37.36 19.53
N ALA A 19 13.63 37.20 18.32
CA ALA A 19 12.79 36.07 17.96
C ALA A 19 13.66 34.80 17.88
N LEU A 20 13.60 33.98 18.93
CA LEU A 20 14.13 32.61 18.93
C LEU A 20 13.33 31.79 17.90
N SER A 21 13.91 31.62 16.72
CA SER A 21 13.43 30.66 15.72
C SER A 21 13.74 29.26 16.23
N ALA A 22 12.75 28.60 16.82
CA ALA A 22 12.87 27.17 17.14
C ALA A 22 13.00 26.39 15.82
N PRO A 23 13.96 25.45 15.70
CA PRO A 23 14.01 24.56 14.56
C PRO A 23 12.75 23.71 14.56
N VAL A 24 11.94 23.84 13.49
CA VAL A 24 10.86 22.90 13.21
C VAL A 24 11.54 21.54 13.00
N ALA A 25 11.46 20.67 14.01
CA ALA A 25 11.79 19.27 13.83
C ALA A 25 11.00 18.77 12.61
N PRO A 26 11.59 17.96 11.71
CA PRO A 26 10.82 17.28 10.67
C PRO A 26 9.83 16.36 11.39
N GLY A 27 8.65 16.92 11.69
CA GLY A 27 7.53 16.19 12.23
C GLY A 27 7.19 15.10 11.26
N ASP A 28 6.95 13.91 11.81
CA ASP A 28 6.23 12.79 11.21
C ASP A 28 5.77 13.11 9.79
N ALA A 29 6.53 12.64 8.80
CA ALA A 29 5.95 12.32 7.50
C ALA A 29 4.88 11.27 7.80
N ALA A 30 3.68 11.77 8.16
CA ALA A 30 2.58 11.02 8.68
C ALA A 30 2.40 9.82 7.77
N ARG A 31 2.65 8.63 8.35
CA ARG A 31 2.62 7.36 7.64
C ARG A 31 1.25 7.26 6.99
N LEU A 32 1.13 7.61 5.70
CA LEU A 32 -0.15 7.73 5.03
C LEU A 32 -0.94 6.44 5.29
N PRO A 33 -2.23 6.54 5.68
CA PRO A 33 -3.01 5.36 5.96
C PRO A 33 -2.92 4.41 4.77
N MET A 34 -2.66 3.12 5.06
CA MET A 34 -2.54 2.09 4.04
C MET A 34 -3.81 2.07 3.17
N ALA A 35 -3.65 2.01 1.85
CA ALA A 35 -4.83 1.87 1.00
C ALA A 35 -5.44 0.48 1.14
N ARG A 36 -6.62 0.35 0.55
CA ARG A 36 -7.38 -0.88 0.52
C ARG A 36 -6.58 -2.04 -0.05
N ASP A 37 -5.90 -1.86 -1.19
CA ASP A 37 -5.03 -2.85 -1.82
C ASP A 37 -3.88 -3.29 -0.90
N GLU A 38 -3.16 -2.36 -0.28
CA GLU A 38 -2.09 -2.66 0.67
C GLU A 38 -2.59 -3.50 1.85
N ARG A 39 -3.74 -3.11 2.44
CA ARG A 39 -4.34 -3.85 3.57
C ARG A 39 -4.78 -5.25 3.17
N VAL A 40 -5.31 -5.42 1.97
CA VAL A 40 -5.70 -6.75 1.46
C VAL A 40 -4.46 -7.60 1.18
N ALA A 41 -3.41 -7.03 0.59
CA ALA A 41 -2.17 -7.75 0.30
C ALA A 41 -1.49 -8.23 1.59
N GLU A 42 -1.45 -7.38 2.62
CA GLU A 42 -0.97 -7.76 3.96
C GLU A 42 -1.86 -8.84 4.59
N ALA A 43 -3.19 -8.69 4.56
CA ALA A 43 -4.10 -9.69 5.10
C ALA A 43 -3.94 -11.07 4.44
N LEU A 44 -3.71 -11.13 3.12
CA LEU A 44 -3.45 -12.41 2.42
C LEU A 44 -2.16 -13.08 2.90
N VAL A 45 -1.10 -12.30 3.15
CA VAL A 45 0.15 -12.79 3.74
C VAL A 45 -0.09 -13.27 5.18
N THR A 46 -0.80 -12.50 6.00
CA THR A 46 -1.14 -12.88 7.37
C THR A 46 -1.96 -14.17 7.40
N ALA A 47 -2.95 -14.33 6.52
CA ALA A 47 -3.74 -15.55 6.42
C ALA A 47 -2.86 -16.76 6.05
N GLN A 48 -1.97 -16.62 5.08
CA GLN A 48 -1.04 -17.69 4.71
C GLN A 48 -0.13 -18.10 5.89
N GLN A 49 0.40 -17.13 6.64
CA GLN A 49 1.22 -17.42 7.82
C GLN A 49 0.42 -18.07 8.94
N ALA A 50 -0.79 -17.58 9.19
CA ALA A 50 -1.69 -18.14 10.19
C ALA A 50 -2.07 -19.60 9.88
N VAL A 51 -2.22 -19.96 8.60
CA VAL A 51 -2.42 -21.36 8.18
C VAL A 51 -1.19 -22.20 8.50
N ILE A 52 0.02 -21.69 8.22
CA ILE A 52 1.28 -22.40 8.49
C ILE A 52 1.49 -22.59 10.00
N SER A 53 1.21 -21.58 10.81
CA SER A 53 1.35 -21.64 12.28
C SER A 53 0.15 -22.24 13.01
N SER A 54 -0.90 -22.65 12.28
CA SER A 54 -2.18 -23.10 12.84
C SER A 54 -2.87 -22.09 13.78
N ASP A 55 -2.60 -20.80 13.61
CA ASP A 55 -3.24 -19.70 14.35
C ASP A 55 -4.61 -19.38 13.76
N ARG A 56 -5.66 -19.99 14.32
CA ARG A 56 -7.04 -19.79 13.83
C ARG A 56 -7.58 -18.38 14.08
N VAL A 57 -7.10 -17.68 15.10
CA VAL A 57 -7.58 -16.33 15.43
C VAL A 57 -7.03 -15.34 14.40
N ALA A 58 -5.72 -15.36 14.17
CA ALA A 58 -5.09 -14.53 13.15
C ALA A 58 -5.66 -14.84 11.74
N LEU A 59 -5.95 -16.10 11.45
CA LEU A 59 -6.57 -16.50 10.19
C LEU A 59 -7.97 -15.89 10.01
N ALA A 60 -8.82 -16.00 11.03
CA ALA A 60 -10.17 -15.42 10.99
C ALA A 60 -10.15 -13.90 10.85
N ASP A 61 -9.22 -13.22 11.53
CA ASP A 61 -9.06 -11.78 11.44
C ASP A 61 -8.61 -11.31 10.06
N ALA A 62 -7.63 -12.00 9.48
CA ALA A 62 -7.14 -11.73 8.14
C ALA A 62 -8.23 -11.96 7.08
N LEU A 63 -8.97 -13.08 7.16
CA LEU A 63 -10.07 -13.39 6.23
C LEU A 63 -11.18 -12.34 6.29
N ARG A 64 -11.50 -11.81 7.47
CA ARG A 64 -12.48 -10.74 7.62
C ARG A 64 -12.09 -9.46 6.88
N ILE A 65 -10.80 -9.14 6.83
CA ILE A 65 -10.29 -7.98 6.07
C ILE A 65 -10.47 -8.23 4.56
N VAL A 66 -10.09 -9.41 4.08
CA VAL A 66 -10.24 -9.81 2.68
C VAL A 66 -11.72 -9.75 2.27
N GLU A 67 -12.63 -10.30 3.06
CA GLU A 67 -14.07 -10.35 2.77
C GLU A 67 -14.72 -8.96 2.78
N ARG A 68 -14.45 -8.15 3.81
CA ARG A 68 -14.95 -6.77 3.90
C ARG A 68 -14.51 -5.90 2.73
N SER A 69 -13.34 -6.17 2.17
CA SER A 69 -12.84 -5.42 1.02
C SER A 69 -13.52 -5.79 -0.31
N GLY A 70 -14.27 -6.91 -0.35
CA GLY A 70 -14.80 -7.48 -1.58
C GLY A 70 -13.71 -8.03 -2.51
N ALA A 71 -12.53 -8.33 -1.95
CA ALA A 71 -11.40 -8.82 -2.73
C ALA A 71 -11.69 -10.21 -3.31
N ARG A 72 -11.25 -10.42 -4.54
CA ARG A 72 -11.49 -11.64 -5.32
C ARG A 72 -10.28 -12.00 -6.16
N PRO A 73 -10.16 -13.26 -6.61
CA PRO A 73 -9.12 -13.63 -7.57
C PRO A 73 -9.12 -12.69 -8.79
N LEU A 74 -7.93 -12.31 -9.24
CA LEU A 74 -7.73 -11.42 -10.37
C LEU A 74 -8.35 -12.05 -11.63
N GLN A 75 -9.11 -11.27 -12.39
CA GLN A 75 -9.77 -11.78 -13.58
C GLN A 75 -8.75 -12.27 -14.62
N GLY A 76 -8.94 -13.48 -15.14
CA GLY A 76 -8.02 -14.08 -16.13
C GLY A 76 -6.76 -14.70 -15.52
N TRP A 77 -6.57 -14.64 -14.20
CA TRP A 77 -5.55 -15.44 -13.51
C TRP A 77 -6.03 -16.88 -13.36
N SER A 78 -5.16 -17.84 -13.71
CA SER A 78 -5.46 -19.28 -13.70
C SER A 78 -4.81 -20.04 -12.54
N GLY A 79 -4.23 -19.34 -11.56
CA GLY A 79 -3.66 -19.98 -10.37
C GLY A 79 -4.74 -20.42 -9.38
N ALA A 80 -4.36 -21.28 -8.45
CA ALA A 80 -5.26 -21.74 -7.40
C ALA A 80 -5.51 -20.62 -6.38
N ASP A 81 -6.78 -20.26 -6.17
CA ASP A 81 -7.19 -19.37 -5.09
C ASP A 81 -7.10 -20.13 -3.75
N PRO A 82 -6.25 -19.70 -2.80
CA PRO A 82 -6.11 -20.39 -1.52
C PRO A 82 -7.23 -20.03 -0.53
N VAL A 83 -7.96 -18.93 -0.74
CA VAL A 83 -8.92 -18.38 0.24
C VAL A 83 -10.08 -19.35 0.53
N PRO A 84 -10.68 -20.05 -0.45
CA PRO A 84 -11.71 -21.06 -0.18
C PRO A 84 -11.25 -22.16 0.78
N ALA A 85 -10.02 -22.66 0.62
CA ALA A 85 -9.46 -23.69 1.51
C ALA A 85 -9.17 -23.14 2.90
N TRP A 86 -8.78 -21.87 3.02
CA TRP A 86 -8.57 -21.24 4.33
C TRP A 86 -9.88 -21.06 5.10
N ARG A 87 -10.98 -20.72 4.41
CA ARG A 87 -12.30 -20.57 5.05
C ARG A 87 -12.77 -21.86 5.73
N THR A 88 -12.49 -23.03 5.17
CA THR A 88 -12.89 -24.31 5.80
C THR A 88 -12.16 -24.58 7.11
N LEU A 89 -11.06 -23.87 7.40
CA LEU A 89 -10.31 -23.99 8.66
C LEU A 89 -10.89 -23.11 9.77
N VAL A 90 -11.78 -22.17 9.45
CA VAL A 90 -12.45 -21.27 10.43
C VAL A 90 -13.97 -21.24 10.21
N PRO A 91 -14.65 -22.41 10.31
CA PRO A 91 -16.06 -22.55 9.94
C PRO A 91 -17.02 -21.68 10.77
N ASN A 92 -16.61 -21.26 11.97
CA ASN A 92 -17.40 -20.43 12.89
C ASN A 92 -16.97 -18.96 12.91
N ALA A 93 -16.22 -18.50 11.91
CA ALA A 93 -16.08 -17.07 11.66
C ALA A 93 -17.41 -16.55 11.09
N GLU A 94 -18.48 -16.63 11.88
CA GLU A 94 -19.77 -16.04 11.57
C GLU A 94 -19.58 -14.52 11.44
N GLY A 95 -19.46 -14.07 10.21
CA GLY A 95 -19.02 -12.73 9.88
C GLY A 95 -19.90 -12.05 8.87
N ALA A 96 -21.23 -12.25 8.93
CA ALA A 96 -22.25 -11.69 8.05
C ALA A 96 -22.05 -11.99 6.56
N VAL A 97 -23.14 -12.10 5.81
CA VAL A 97 -23.08 -12.00 4.34
C VAL A 97 -22.70 -10.56 4.02
N LEU A 98 -21.42 -10.23 4.12
CA LEU A 98 -20.89 -8.93 3.78
C LEU A 98 -20.88 -8.87 2.27
N ARG A 99 -21.88 -8.19 1.71
CA ARG A 99 -21.86 -7.75 0.32
C ARG A 99 -20.69 -6.77 0.16
N GLY A 100 -19.50 -7.32 -0.07
CA GLY A 100 -18.34 -6.55 -0.49
C GLY A 100 -18.65 -5.76 -1.76
N SER A 101 -17.81 -4.79 -2.10
CA SER A 101 -17.99 -4.02 -3.34
C SER A 101 -18.06 -4.97 -4.54
N PRO A 102 -19.06 -4.84 -5.44
CA PRO A 102 -19.13 -5.64 -6.66
C PRO A 102 -17.89 -5.44 -7.56
N LEU A 103 -17.10 -4.38 -7.33
CA LEU A 103 -15.82 -4.10 -7.97
C LEU A 103 -14.66 -4.03 -6.95
N GLY A 104 -14.64 -4.90 -5.95
CA GLY A 104 -13.54 -4.99 -4.99
C GLY A 104 -12.20 -5.38 -5.64
N PRO A 105 -11.08 -5.24 -4.92
CA PRO A 105 -9.74 -5.46 -5.47
C PRO A 105 -9.55 -6.88 -6.04
N GLY A 106 -8.80 -7.00 -7.12
CA GLY A 106 -8.38 -8.28 -7.68
C GLY A 106 -7.06 -8.74 -7.03
N TYR A 107 -6.95 -9.98 -6.58
CA TYR A 107 -5.70 -10.53 -6.03
C TYR A 107 -5.20 -11.77 -6.77
N ARG A 108 -3.90 -12.00 -6.71
CA ARG A 108 -3.29 -13.28 -7.09
C ARG A 108 -2.17 -13.63 -6.13
N THR A 109 -1.82 -14.91 -6.08
CA THR A 109 -0.55 -15.37 -5.52
C THR A 109 0.43 -15.73 -6.64
N GLY A 110 1.71 -15.79 -6.30
CA GLY A 110 2.77 -16.23 -7.18
C GLY A 110 4.00 -16.64 -6.39
N GLN A 111 4.94 -17.27 -7.10
CA GLN A 111 6.23 -17.66 -6.55
C GLN A 111 7.31 -17.24 -7.53
N VAL A 112 8.41 -16.69 -7.02
CA VAL A 112 9.51 -16.22 -7.85
C VAL A 112 10.83 -16.72 -7.27
N ALA A 113 11.55 -17.51 -8.06
CA ALA A 113 12.85 -18.04 -7.69
C ALA A 113 13.89 -16.92 -7.52
N ALA A 114 14.98 -17.20 -6.80
CA ALA A 114 16.08 -16.27 -6.57
C ALA A 114 16.62 -15.68 -7.89
N GLY A 115 16.76 -14.36 -7.94
CA GLY A 115 17.23 -13.64 -9.13
C GLY A 115 16.28 -13.68 -10.34
N LYS A 116 15.06 -14.22 -10.21
CA LYS A 116 14.09 -14.33 -11.31
C LYS A 116 13.01 -13.24 -11.23
N ILE A 117 12.21 -13.19 -12.29
CA ILE A 117 11.09 -12.27 -12.48
C ILE A 117 9.84 -13.11 -12.81
N ASP A 118 8.75 -12.91 -12.08
CA ASP A 118 7.41 -13.33 -12.50
C ASP A 118 6.74 -12.14 -13.22
N SER A 119 6.21 -12.36 -14.42
CA SER A 119 5.61 -11.31 -15.24
C SER A 119 4.21 -11.71 -15.72
N PHE A 120 3.31 -10.75 -15.72
CA PHE A 120 1.94 -10.95 -16.19
C PHE A 120 1.33 -9.62 -16.60
N GLN A 121 0.18 -9.69 -17.26
CA GLN A 121 -0.46 -8.53 -17.85
C GLN A 121 -1.82 -8.24 -17.23
N GLN A 122 -2.11 -6.96 -17.01
CA GLN A 122 -3.40 -6.49 -16.48
C GLN A 122 -3.89 -5.30 -17.29
N VAL A 123 -5.19 -5.27 -17.58
CA VAL A 123 -5.83 -4.11 -18.20
C VAL A 123 -6.19 -3.11 -17.12
N PHE A 124 -5.80 -1.85 -17.32
CA PHE A 124 -6.21 -0.71 -16.51
C PHE A 124 -7.00 0.26 -17.37
N LEU A 125 -8.05 0.86 -16.80
CA LEU A 125 -8.94 1.76 -17.53
C LEU A 125 -8.48 3.21 -17.38
N SER A 126 -8.51 3.94 -18.50
CA SER A 126 -8.19 5.38 -18.55
C SER A 126 -9.05 6.19 -17.60
N GLY A 127 -8.44 7.18 -16.93
CA GLY A 127 -9.13 8.11 -16.04
C GLY A 127 -9.61 7.51 -14.72
N ARG A 128 -9.49 6.18 -14.53
CA ARG A 128 -9.76 5.55 -13.23
C ARG A 128 -8.48 5.47 -12.43
N LYS A 129 -8.54 5.83 -11.15
CA LYS A 129 -7.42 5.58 -10.24
C LYS A 129 -7.12 4.08 -10.23
N ALA A 130 -5.86 3.75 -10.43
CA ALA A 130 -5.31 2.41 -10.37
C ALA A 130 -4.37 2.32 -9.17
N SER A 131 -4.39 1.19 -8.48
CA SER A 131 -3.37 0.87 -7.50
C SER A 131 -2.98 -0.59 -7.54
N ILE A 132 -1.80 -0.86 -7.00
CA ILE A 132 -1.23 -2.18 -6.90
C ILE A 132 -0.40 -2.27 -5.63
N ALA A 133 -0.52 -3.38 -4.92
CA ALA A 133 0.26 -3.66 -3.73
C ALA A 133 0.82 -5.07 -3.79
N LEU A 134 2.10 -5.21 -3.42
CA LEU A 134 2.82 -6.46 -3.34
C LEU A 134 3.22 -6.73 -1.88
N SER A 135 2.79 -7.88 -1.37
CA SER A 135 3.17 -8.36 -0.05
C SER A 135 3.84 -9.73 -0.16
N THR A 136 4.81 -9.98 0.71
CA THR A 136 5.47 -11.27 0.86
C THR A 136 5.54 -11.61 2.33
N ALA A 137 5.43 -12.89 2.63
CA ALA A 137 5.51 -13.38 4.00
C ALA A 137 6.96 -13.56 4.48
N GLY A 138 7.92 -13.56 3.56
CA GLY A 138 9.35 -13.67 3.86
C GLY A 138 10.08 -12.33 3.86
N GLY A 139 11.32 -12.34 4.33
CA GLY A 139 12.22 -11.18 4.29
C GLY A 139 12.85 -10.92 2.91
N GLU A 140 12.52 -11.71 1.89
CA GLU A 140 13.14 -11.60 0.58
C GLU A 140 12.90 -10.21 -0.05
N PRO A 141 13.94 -9.61 -0.67
CA PRO A 141 13.86 -8.29 -1.27
C PRO A 141 13.14 -8.36 -2.62
N LEU A 142 11.82 -8.51 -2.57
CA LEU A 142 10.98 -8.38 -3.75
C LEU A 142 10.87 -6.92 -4.18
N SER A 143 10.80 -6.71 -5.49
CA SER A 143 10.56 -5.43 -6.14
C SER A 143 9.42 -5.53 -7.13
N LEU A 144 8.62 -4.48 -7.24
CA LEU A 144 7.51 -4.35 -8.17
C LEU A 144 7.85 -3.34 -9.27
N ARG A 145 7.58 -3.73 -10.52
CA ARG A 145 7.69 -2.84 -11.68
C ARG A 145 6.41 -2.93 -12.51
N VAL A 146 5.86 -1.76 -12.87
CA VAL A 146 4.67 -1.63 -13.73
C VAL A 146 5.06 -0.85 -14.97
N ILE A 147 4.78 -1.41 -16.14
CA ILE A 147 5.22 -0.91 -17.44
C ILE A 147 4.00 -0.74 -18.35
N ASP A 148 3.92 0.38 -19.05
CA ASP A 148 2.84 0.67 -20.00
C ASP A 148 3.02 -0.05 -21.36
N ALA A 149 2.09 0.15 -22.29
CA ALA A 149 2.14 -0.48 -23.61
C ALA A 149 3.34 0.01 -24.45
N GLU A 150 3.82 1.23 -24.20
CA GLU A 150 4.99 1.85 -24.83
C GLU A 150 6.32 1.44 -24.17
N ARG A 151 6.30 0.47 -23.25
CA ARG A 151 7.46 0.00 -22.47
C ARG A 151 8.07 1.04 -21.54
N ARG A 152 7.31 2.07 -21.16
CA ARG A 152 7.75 3.07 -20.17
C ARG A 152 7.40 2.59 -18.76
N PRO A 153 8.33 2.71 -17.79
CA PRO A 153 8.02 2.40 -16.40
C PRO A 153 7.03 3.45 -15.86
N VAL A 154 5.88 2.99 -15.39
CA VAL A 154 4.87 3.81 -14.71
C VAL A 154 5.03 3.75 -13.20
N CYS A 155 5.52 2.61 -12.68
CA CYS A 155 5.92 2.53 -11.30
C CYS A 155 7.10 1.58 -11.09
N LEU A 156 7.95 1.95 -10.13
CA LEU A 156 8.97 1.11 -9.51
C LEU A 156 8.76 1.22 -8.00
N ALA A 157 8.58 0.09 -7.31
CA ALA A 157 8.38 0.08 -5.86
C ALA A 157 9.13 -1.10 -5.22
N ASP A 158 9.90 -0.79 -4.17
CA ASP A 158 10.74 -1.72 -3.43
C ASP A 158 10.32 -1.76 -1.96
N ALA A 159 11.01 -2.55 -1.14
CA ALA A 159 10.82 -2.53 0.32
C ALA A 159 11.12 -1.13 0.90
N PRO A 160 10.46 -0.71 2.00
CA PRO A 160 9.51 -1.49 2.81
C PRO A 160 8.06 -1.45 2.28
N ARG A 161 7.69 -0.50 1.42
CA ARG A 161 6.35 -0.40 0.82
C ARG A 161 6.40 -0.64 -0.69
N ARG A 162 5.98 -1.82 -1.11
CA ARG A 162 5.93 -2.24 -2.51
C ARG A 162 4.55 -1.98 -3.11
N ALA A 163 4.14 -0.71 -3.12
CA ALA A 163 2.82 -0.31 -3.59
C ALA A 163 2.89 0.93 -4.47
N CYS A 164 2.02 0.98 -5.49
CA CYS A 164 1.95 2.06 -6.45
C CYS A 164 0.52 2.53 -6.62
N ARG A 165 0.35 3.82 -6.94
CA ARG A 165 -0.94 4.43 -7.27
C ARG A 165 -0.74 5.40 -8.43
N TRP A 166 -1.57 5.30 -9.45
CA TRP A 166 -1.52 6.19 -10.61
C TRP A 166 -2.91 6.33 -11.23
N VAL A 167 -3.02 7.18 -12.25
CA VAL A 167 -4.20 7.25 -13.11
C VAL A 167 -3.74 6.94 -14.54
N PRO A 168 -4.17 5.84 -15.15
CA PRO A 168 -3.85 5.54 -16.55
C PRO A 168 -4.40 6.64 -17.46
N VAL A 169 -3.57 7.10 -18.40
CA VAL A 169 -4.01 8.05 -19.44
C VAL A 169 -4.84 7.32 -20.49
N PHE A 170 -4.45 6.09 -20.83
CA PHE A 170 -5.12 5.25 -21.82
C PHE A 170 -5.63 3.94 -21.20
N THR A 171 -6.74 3.43 -21.74
CA THR A 171 -7.22 2.09 -21.42
C THR A 171 -6.36 1.09 -22.16
N GLN A 172 -5.50 0.38 -21.44
CA GLN A 172 -4.55 -0.54 -22.07
C GLN A 172 -4.06 -1.62 -21.13
N ARG A 173 -3.32 -2.56 -21.70
CA ARG A 173 -2.68 -3.66 -21.00
C ARG A 173 -1.29 -3.24 -20.53
N TYR A 174 -1.09 -3.27 -19.23
CA TYR A 174 0.19 -3.03 -18.58
C TYR A 174 0.89 -4.36 -18.31
N MET A 175 2.22 -4.35 -18.39
CA MET A 175 3.05 -5.45 -17.88
C MET A 175 3.38 -5.17 -16.41
N ILE A 176 3.16 -6.17 -15.57
CA ILE A 176 3.51 -6.14 -14.16
C ILE A 176 4.60 -7.19 -13.94
N GLU A 177 5.67 -6.79 -13.27
CA GLU A 177 6.79 -7.65 -12.96
C GLU A 177 7.06 -7.65 -11.46
N VAL A 178 7.17 -8.85 -10.90
CA VAL A 178 7.63 -9.10 -9.53
C VAL A 178 9.00 -9.74 -9.64
N ARG A 179 10.03 -8.99 -9.25
CA ARG A 179 11.42 -9.47 -9.27
C ARG A 179 11.85 -9.83 -7.87
N ASN A 180 12.57 -10.95 -7.76
CA ASN A 180 13.21 -11.38 -6.53
C ASN A 180 14.71 -11.06 -6.56
N GLY A 181 15.14 -10.07 -5.80
CA GLY A 181 16.57 -9.72 -5.64
C GLY A 181 17.32 -10.59 -4.64
N GLY A 182 16.65 -11.56 -4.05
CA GLY A 182 17.16 -12.40 -2.97
C GLY A 182 17.83 -13.68 -3.43
N GLN A 183 18.18 -14.52 -2.45
CA GLN A 183 18.93 -15.77 -2.65
C GLN A 183 18.06 -17.03 -2.53
N SER A 184 16.80 -16.89 -2.09
CA SER A 184 15.86 -17.99 -1.99
C SER A 184 14.57 -17.72 -2.76
N GLN A 185 13.76 -18.76 -2.95
CA GLN A 185 12.45 -18.60 -3.58
C GLN A 185 11.52 -17.80 -2.65
N ALA A 186 10.79 -16.85 -3.24
CA ALA A 186 9.84 -16.02 -2.52
C ALA A 186 8.41 -16.27 -2.99
N ASN A 187 7.50 -16.47 -2.04
CA ASN A 187 6.06 -16.49 -2.28
C ASN A 187 5.49 -15.10 -2.05
N TYR A 188 4.54 -14.69 -2.87
CA TYR A 188 3.96 -13.35 -2.77
C TYR A 188 2.45 -13.35 -3.01
N PHE A 189 1.81 -12.28 -2.52
CA PHE A 189 0.47 -11.89 -2.88
C PHE A 189 0.50 -10.51 -3.51
N LEU A 190 -0.26 -10.35 -4.58
CA LEU A 190 -0.37 -9.09 -5.31
C LEU A 190 -1.85 -8.73 -5.44
N VAL A 191 -2.16 -7.47 -5.14
CA VAL A 191 -3.52 -6.93 -5.18
C VAL A 191 -3.56 -5.73 -6.12
N VAL A 192 -4.59 -5.65 -6.96
CA VAL A 192 -4.86 -4.57 -7.91
C VAL A 192 -6.23 -3.96 -7.59
N ASP A 193 -6.34 -2.64 -7.67
CA ASP A 193 -7.58 -1.89 -7.44
C ASP A 193 -7.80 -0.82 -8.54
#